data_AF-A0A5P1DBJ6-F1
#
_entry.id   AF-A0A5P1DBJ6-F1
#
_cell.length_a   1.000
_cell.length_b   1.000
_cell.length_c   1.000
_cell.angle_alpha   90.00
_cell.angle_beta   90.00
_cell.angle_gamma   90.00
#
_symmetry.space_group_name_H-M   'P 1'
#
loop_
_entity.id
_entity.type
_entity.pdbx_description
1 polymer ?
#
loop_
_entity_poly.entity_id
_entity_poly.type
_entity_poly.pdbx_seq_one_letter_code
_entity_poly.pdbx_strand_id
1 'polypeptide(L)' 'MTYDQALKFFGSPGAIGTALGVTRSRVSQCRSAGGFSYPMQCVLEKESRGELCATRDDDPASATKDSAA' A
#
# COMPACT_ATOMS: atom_id res chain seq x y z
N MET A 1 -0.87 -6.47 -1.97
CA MET A 1 -1.70 -5.43 -2.60
C MET A 1 -0.86 -4.32 -3.21
N THR A 2 -1.17 -3.90 -4.44
CA THR A 2 -0.54 -2.75 -5.13
C THR A 2 -1.24 -1.41 -4.87
N TYR A 3 -0.58 -0.31 -5.22
CA TYR A 3 -1.18 1.04 -5.16
C TYR A 3 -2.47 1.14 -5.98
N ASP A 4 -2.48 0.58 -7.18
CA ASP A 4 -3.62 0.68 -8.09
C ASP A 4 -4.83 -0.10 -7.58
N GLN A 5 -4.62 -1.25 -6.93
CA GLN A 5 -5.68 -1.99 -6.26
C GLN A 5 -6.31 -1.17 -5.13
N ALA A 6 -5.49 -0.55 -4.27
CA ALA A 6 -5.98 0.34 -3.22
C ALA A 6 -6.71 1.56 -3.81
N LEU A 7 -6.18 2.17 -4.88
CA LEU A 7 -6.81 3.31 -5.54
C LEU A 7 -8.16 2.94 -6.15
N LYS A 8 -8.26 1.75 -6.75
CA LYS A 8 -9.52 1.22 -7.30
C LYS A 8 -10.58 1.02 -6.21
N PHE A 9 -10.19 0.53 -5.04
CA PHE A 9 -11.12 0.29 -3.93
C PHE A 9 -11.53 1.59 -3.21
N PHE A 10 -10.56 2.41 -2.79
CA PHE A 10 -10.82 3.63 -2.02
C PHE A 10 -11.23 4.83 -2.90
N GLY A 11 -11.05 4.75 -4.22
CA GLY A 11 -11.45 5.75 -5.20
C GLY A 11 -10.55 6.99 -5.28
N SER A 12 -9.76 7.30 -4.25
CA SER A 12 -8.82 8.43 -4.30
C SER A 12 -7.60 8.25 -3.39
N PRO A 13 -6.48 8.92 -3.67
CA PRO A 13 -5.31 8.92 -2.79
C PRO A 13 -5.59 9.53 -1.41
N GLY A 14 -6.57 10.43 -1.32
CA GLY A 14 -7.01 11.04 -0.06
C GLY A 14 -7.70 10.02 0.85
N ALA A 15 -8.61 9.22 0.28
CA ALA A 15 -9.31 8.16 1.00
C ALA A 15 -8.35 7.06 1.50
N ILE A 16 -7.34 6.69 0.69
CA ILE A 16 -6.24 5.82 1.14
C ILE A 16 -5.52 6.44 2.35
N GLY A 17 -5.22 7.74 2.29
CA GLY A 17 -4.57 8.47 3.38
C GLY A 17 -5.40 8.44 4.67
N THR A 18 -6.70 8.67 4.57
CA THR A 18 -7.64 8.55 5.69
C THR A 18 -7.64 7.15 6.29
N ALA A 19 -7.71 6.09 5.47
CA ALA A 19 -7.66 4.70 5.94
C ALA A 19 -6.34 4.37 6.65
N LEU A 20 -5.21 4.89 6.15
CA LEU A 20 -3.89 4.69 6.75
C LEU A 20 -3.60 5.62 7.94
N GLY A 21 -4.44 6.63 8.20
CA GLY A 21 -4.13 7.69 9.18
C GLY A 21 -2.93 8.56 8.79
N VAL A 22 -2.67 8.75 7.50
CA VAL A 22 -1.53 9.53 6.98
C VAL A 22 -1.96 10.60 5.98
N THR A 23 -1.06 11.52 5.65
CA THR A 23 -1.33 12.57 4.66
C THR A 23 -1.35 12.05 3.23
N ARG A 24 -2.06 12.75 2.33
CA ARG A 24 -2.03 12.49 0.89
C ARG A 24 -0.60 12.50 0.32
N SER A 25 0.26 13.38 0.81
CA SER A 25 1.67 13.44 0.40
C SER A 25 2.41 12.16 0.75
N ARG A 26 2.13 11.56 1.93
CA ARG A 26 2.70 10.27 2.30
C ARG A 26 2.23 9.16 1.37
N VAL A 27 0.96 9.14 0.99
CA VAL A 27 0.43 8.19 -0.02
C VAL A 27 1.14 8.34 -1.37
N SER A 28 1.41 9.58 -1.80
CA SER A 28 2.18 9.82 -3.02
C SER A 28 3.61 9.30 -2.93
N GLN A 29 4.27 9.43 -1.77
CA GLN A 29 5.61 8.86 -1.55
C GLN A 29 5.58 7.33 -1.60
N CYS A 30 4.57 6.68 -1.01
CA CYS A 30 4.40 5.23 -1.13
C CYS A 30 4.31 4.80 -2.60
N ARG A 31 3.49 5.50 -3.39
CA ARG A 31 3.41 5.24 -4.85
C ARG A 31 4.78 5.37 -5.53
N SER A 32 5.50 6.45 -5.28
CA SER A 32 6.84 6.67 -5.86
C SER A 32 7.87 5.65 -5.38
N ALA A 33 7.71 5.11 -4.17
CA ALA A 33 8.55 4.07 -3.61
C ALA A 33 8.20 2.65 -4.08
N GLY A 34 7.22 2.51 -5.00
CA GLY A 34 6.84 1.22 -5.58
C GLY A 34 5.63 0.55 -4.91
N GLY A 35 5.04 1.16 -3.87
CA GLY A 35 3.86 0.60 -3.22
C GLY A 35 3.79 0.88 -1.71
N PHE A 36 2.97 0.09 -1.03
CA PHE A 36 2.80 0.17 0.41
C PHE A 36 3.66 -0.89 1.09
N SER A 37 4.30 -0.54 2.20
CA SER A 37 4.96 -1.54 3.05
C SER A 37 3.93 -2.55 3.56
N TYR A 38 4.36 -3.76 3.89
CA TYR A 38 3.46 -4.82 4.35
C TYR A 38 2.57 -4.38 5.55
N PRO A 39 3.06 -3.66 6.57
CA PRO A 39 2.19 -3.15 7.63
C PRO A 39 1.10 -2.20 7.14
N MET A 40 1.39 -1.33 6.17
CA MET A 40 0.38 -0.46 5.56
C MET A 40 -0.63 -1.27 4.76
N GLN A 41 -0.19 -2.33 4.07
CA GLN A 41 -1.09 -3.24 3.38
C GLN A 41 -2.08 -3.92 4.34
N CYS A 42 -1.62 -4.38 5.51
CA CYS A 42 -2.50 -4.99 6.52
C CYS A 42 -3.56 -4.01 7.06
N VAL A 43 -3.21 -2.72 7.21
CA VAL A 43 -4.20 -1.69 7.59
C VAL A 43 -5.24 -1.52 6.48
N LEU A 44 -4.81 -1.40 5.23
CA LEU A 44 -5.71 -1.25 4.08
C LEU A 44 -6.61 -2.49 3.90
N GLU A 45 -6.08 -3.70 4.09
CA GLU A 45 -6.86 -4.94 4.10
C GLU A 45 -7.97 -4.89 5.16
N LYS A 46 -7.62 -4.52 6.40
CA LYS A 46 -8.59 -4.36 7.49
C LYS A 46 -9.66 -3.31 7.17
N GLU A 47 -9.26 -2.12 6.71
CA GLU A 47 -10.20 -1.04 6.38
C GLU A 47 -11.09 -1.39 5.17
N SER A 48 -10.59 -2.22 4.27
CA SER A 48 -11.36 -2.76 3.15
C SER A 48 -12.23 -3.96 3.50
N ARG A 49 -12.24 -4.40 4.77
CA ARG A 49 -12.94 -5.60 5.25
C ARG A 49 -12.55 -6.89 4.49
N GLY A 50 -11.28 -6.97 4.07
CA GLY A 50 -10.73 -8.12 3.35
C GLY A 50 -10.89 -8.09 1.82
N GLU A 51 -11.48 -7.04 1.25
CA GLU A 51 -11.55 -6.87 -0.22
C GLU A 51 -10.17 -6.67 -0.86
N LEU A 52 -9.24 -6.10 -0.10
CA LEU A 52 -7.83 -6.01 -0.46
C LEU A 52 -7.05 -7.03 0.36
N CYS A 53 -6.13 -7.75 -0.29
CA CYS A 53 -5.29 -8.75 0.38
C CYS A 53 -3.84 -8.25 0.53
N ALA A 54 -3.35 -8.22 1.77
CA ALA A 54 -1.96 -7.89 2.06
C ALA A 54 -1.05 -9.05 1.64
N THR A 55 0.04 -8.76 0.94
CA THR A 55 1.08 -9.75 0.62
C THR A 55 2.45 -9.12 0.74
N ARG A 56 3.43 -9.90 1.22
CA ARG A 56 4.83 -9.49 1.32
C ARG A 56 5.48 -9.30 -0.04
N ASP A 57 4.94 -9.94 -1.08
CA ASP A 57 5.47 -9.85 -2.45
C ASP A 57 5.30 -8.44 -3.03
N ASP A 58 4.25 -7.73 -2.61
CA ASP A 58 4.00 -6.34 -3.02
C ASP A 58 4.67 -5.31 -2.08
N ASP A 59 5.41 -5.74 -1.06
CA ASP A 59 6.20 -4.83 -0.23
C ASP A 59 7.43 -4.36 -1.04
N PRO A 60 7.62 -3.05 -1.26
CA PRO A 60 8.79 -2.56 -2.00
C PRO A 60 10.13 -2.94 -1.37
N ALA A 61 10.17 -3.18 -0.05
CA ALA A 61 11.37 -3.64 0.64
C ALA A 61 11.68 -5.14 0.39
N SER A 62 10.75 -5.92 -0.17
CA SER A 62 11.02 -7.30 -0.59
C SER A 62 11.82 -7.35 -1.89
N ALA A 63 11.60 -6.41 -2.82
CA ALA A 63 12.30 -6.36 -4.10
C ALA A 63 13.83 -6.12 -3.97
N THR A 64 14.27 -5.47 -2.90
CA THR A 64 15.70 -5.25 -2.64
C THR A 64 16.41 -6.47 -2.07
N LYS A 65 15.71 -7.52 -1.61
CA LYS A 65 16.34 -8.75 -1.12
C LYS A 65 16.86 -9.64 -2.24
N ASP A 66 16.25 -9.61 -3.41
CA ASP A 66 16.66 -10.45 -4.55
C ASP A 66 17.81 -9.86 -5.38
N SER A 67 18.17 -8.59 -5.14
CA SER A 67 19.26 -7.90 -5.85
C SER A 67 20.60 -7.92 -5.11
N ALA A 68 20.71 -8.68 -4.01
CA ALA A 68 21.95 -8.88 -3.26
C ALA A 68 22.37 -10.35 -3.31
N ALA A 69 22.82 -10.81 -4.48
CA ALA A 69 23.46 -12.11 -4.69
C ALA A 69 24.67 -11.95 -5.62
#